data_AF-A0A1M5K389-F1
#
_entry.id   AF-A0A1M5K389-F1
#
_cell.length_a   1.000
_cell.length_b   1.000
_cell.length_c   1.000
_cell.angle_alpha   90.00
_cell.angle_beta   90.00
_cell.angle_gamma   90.00
#
_symmetry.space_group_name_H-M   'P 1'
#
loop_
_entity.id
_entity.type
_entity.pdbx_description
1 polymer ?
#
loop_
_entity_poly.entity_id
_entity_poly.type
_entity_poly.pdbx_seq_one_letter_code
_entity_poly.pdbx_strand_id
1 'polypeptide(L)'
;MKFAKVMLLVTMLLTSVVGRAAEADPAAHLKAVQGLMAAMQTEKLMRSITGTSGFASEALRAKAFAKLATVKPSDIHERLGRQTQRFISQSTAVEMTAYYNLAHGRAVLWQTYNSRPGFAKNDAPTPTPNERKFMSRPEFIKAKKELDAAEPAIRHEGFLLMQAIYQG
;
A
#
# COMPACT_ATOMS: atom_id res chain seq x y z
N MET A 1 58.95 -44.00 4.49
CA MET A 1 58.71 -42.63 3.98
C MET A 1 57.45 -42.67 3.11
N LYS A 2 56.45 -41.81 3.43
CA LYS A 2 55.58 -41.07 2.48
C LYS A 2 54.65 -41.91 1.57
N PHE A 3 53.33 -41.75 1.46
CA PHE A 3 52.29 -40.92 2.08
C PHE A 3 50.94 -41.60 1.83
N ALA A 4 50.03 -41.52 2.82
CA ALA A 4 48.61 -41.75 2.63
C ALA A 4 47.99 -40.64 1.76
N LYS A 5 46.96 -40.97 0.96
CA LYS A 5 45.87 -40.04 0.61
C LYS A 5 44.66 -40.78 0.06
N VAL A 6 43.70 -40.96 0.97
CA VAL A 6 42.26 -41.10 0.70
C VAL A 6 41.75 -39.78 0.11
N MET A 7 40.98 -39.82 -0.98
CA MET A 7 40.12 -38.70 -1.39
C MET A 7 39.06 -39.23 -2.36
N LEU A 8 37.95 -39.76 -1.82
CA LEU A 8 36.65 -39.09 -1.66
C LEU A 8 36.06 -38.57 -2.99
N LEU A 9 35.08 -39.37 -3.43
CA LEU A 9 34.06 -39.15 -4.44
C LEU A 9 33.18 -37.93 -4.07
N VAL A 10 33.01 -36.96 -4.96
CA VAL A 10 31.87 -36.02 -4.91
C VAL A 10 31.31 -35.81 -6.30
N THR A 11 30.24 -36.53 -6.59
CA THR A 11 29.36 -36.36 -7.74
C THR A 11 28.57 -35.07 -7.55
N MET A 12 28.86 -34.02 -8.32
CA MET A 12 28.00 -32.83 -8.40
C MET A 12 26.95 -33.03 -9.49
N LEU A 13 25.74 -33.41 -9.11
CA LEU A 13 24.55 -33.13 -9.91
C LEU A 13 24.27 -31.62 -9.85
N LEU A 14 24.42 -30.95 -10.99
CA LEU A 14 23.90 -29.61 -11.21
C LEU A 14 22.38 -29.70 -11.38
N THR A 15 21.63 -29.61 -10.28
CA THR A 15 20.22 -29.24 -10.34
C THR A 15 20.12 -27.73 -10.58
N SER A 16 19.83 -27.36 -11.82
CA SER A 16 19.41 -26.02 -12.19
C SER A 16 18.12 -25.67 -11.46
N VAL A 17 18.20 -24.82 -10.44
CA VAL A 17 17.04 -24.14 -9.86
C VAL A 17 16.54 -23.14 -10.92
N VAL A 18 15.63 -23.60 -11.76
CA VAL A 18 14.75 -22.68 -12.49
C VAL A 18 13.89 -22.03 -11.42
N GLY A 19 14.16 -20.75 -11.13
CA GLY A 19 13.35 -19.94 -10.24
C GLY A 19 11.93 -19.88 -10.78
N ARG A 20 11.08 -20.79 -10.30
CA ARG A 20 9.64 -20.72 -10.49
C ARG A 20 9.22 -19.47 -9.75
N ALA A 21 8.74 -18.45 -10.47
CA ALA A 21 7.99 -17.37 -9.86
C ALA A 21 6.92 -18.05 -9.00
N ALA A 22 7.06 -17.94 -7.69
CA ALA A 22 6.09 -18.51 -6.77
C ALA A 22 4.73 -17.92 -7.16
N GLU A 23 3.81 -18.78 -7.55
CA GLU A 23 2.43 -18.40 -7.79
C GLU A 23 1.96 -17.68 -6.52
N ALA A 24 1.56 -16.41 -6.67
CA ALA A 24 1.23 -15.58 -5.53
C ALA A 24 0.10 -16.24 -4.75
N ASP A 25 0.37 -16.68 -3.50
CA ASP A 25 -0.66 -17.20 -2.60
C ASP A 25 -1.76 -16.14 -2.50
N PRO A 26 -2.99 -16.42 -2.97
CA PRO A 26 -4.06 -15.43 -2.99
C PRO A 26 -4.36 -14.85 -1.60
N ALA A 27 -4.19 -15.65 -0.55
CA ALA A 27 -4.38 -15.18 0.83
C ALA A 27 -3.23 -14.24 1.25
N ALA A 28 -1.99 -14.58 0.92
CA ALA A 28 -0.83 -13.70 1.17
C ALA A 28 -0.91 -12.40 0.36
N HIS A 29 -1.37 -12.45 -0.88
CA HIS A 29 -1.58 -11.28 -1.73
C HIS A 29 -2.64 -10.35 -1.13
N LEU A 30 -3.81 -10.87 -0.79
CA LEU A 30 -4.87 -10.10 -0.15
C LEU A 30 -4.36 -9.45 1.15
N LYS A 31 -3.65 -10.21 1.99
CA LYS A 31 -3.09 -9.70 3.24
C LYS A 31 -2.07 -8.60 3.02
N ALA A 32 -1.21 -8.72 2.00
CA ALA A 32 -0.25 -7.68 1.64
C ALA A 32 -0.97 -6.39 1.22
N VAL A 33 -2.02 -6.49 0.39
CA VAL A 33 -2.78 -5.34 -0.08
C VAL A 33 -3.55 -4.68 1.07
N GLN A 34 -4.15 -5.46 1.98
CA GLN A 34 -4.77 -4.93 3.20
C GLN A 34 -3.74 -4.20 4.09
N GLY A 35 -2.54 -4.76 4.22
CA GLY A 35 -1.41 -4.10 4.89
C GLY A 35 -1.04 -2.77 4.24
N LEU A 36 -1.03 -2.70 2.91
CA LEU A 36 -0.84 -1.45 2.18
C LEU A 36 -1.96 -0.44 2.46
N MET A 37 -3.23 -0.87 2.46
CA MET A 37 -4.37 0.02 2.75
C MET A 37 -4.26 0.61 4.17
N ALA A 38 -3.77 -0.17 5.13
CA ALA A 38 -3.49 0.28 6.48
C ALA A 38 -2.32 1.27 6.52
N ALA A 39 -1.20 0.95 5.86
CA ALA A 39 -0.02 1.81 5.79
C ALA A 39 -0.31 3.16 5.13
N MET A 40 -1.16 3.17 4.10
CA MET A 40 -1.64 4.38 3.42
C MET A 40 -2.68 5.18 4.24
N GLN A 41 -3.10 4.68 5.41
CA GLN A 41 -4.11 5.30 6.26
C GLN A 41 -5.41 5.56 5.49
N THR A 42 -5.91 4.55 4.78
CA THR A 42 -7.08 4.70 3.89
C THR A 42 -8.36 5.10 4.62
N GLU A 43 -8.44 5.00 5.95
CA GLU A 43 -9.52 5.61 6.73
C GLU A 43 -9.53 7.15 6.64
N LYS A 44 -8.37 7.78 6.46
CA LYS A 44 -8.27 9.23 6.16
C LYS A 44 -8.66 9.53 4.72
N LEU A 45 -8.30 8.65 3.79
CA LEU A 45 -8.79 8.74 2.41
C LEU A 45 -10.32 8.71 2.38
N MET A 46 -10.96 7.82 3.14
CA MET A 46 -12.42 7.77 3.25
C MET A 46 -13.00 9.09 3.77
N ARG A 47 -12.39 9.71 4.79
CA ARG A 47 -12.82 11.05 5.26
C ARG A 47 -12.67 12.11 4.19
N SER A 48 -11.58 12.09 3.43
CA SER A 48 -11.37 13.01 2.30
C SER A 48 -12.44 12.81 1.22
N ILE A 49 -12.71 11.57 0.81
CA ILE A 49 -13.75 11.24 -0.17
C ILE A 49 -15.12 11.71 0.31
N THR A 50 -15.50 11.43 1.56
CA THR A 50 -16.75 11.93 2.13
C THR A 50 -16.79 13.46 2.13
N GLY A 51 -15.69 14.13 2.49
CA GLY A 51 -15.62 15.59 2.50
C GLY A 51 -15.77 16.24 1.12
N THR A 52 -15.27 15.59 0.08
CA THR A 52 -15.32 16.10 -1.31
C THR A 52 -16.51 15.58 -2.11
N SER A 53 -17.33 14.69 -1.55
CA SER A 53 -18.51 14.14 -2.24
C SER A 53 -19.64 15.17 -2.31
N GLY A 54 -20.32 15.23 -3.46
CA GLY A 54 -21.44 16.14 -3.71
C GLY A 54 -22.74 15.68 -3.05
N PHE A 55 -22.88 15.87 -1.74
CA PHE A 55 -24.13 15.61 -1.02
C PHE A 55 -25.20 16.66 -1.34
N ALA A 56 -26.47 16.24 -1.41
CA ALA A 56 -27.59 17.15 -1.70
C ALA A 56 -27.87 18.17 -0.57
N SER A 57 -27.39 17.92 0.65
CA SER A 57 -27.44 18.86 1.75
C SER A 57 -26.37 18.60 2.79
N GLU A 58 -26.08 19.62 3.60
CA GLU A 58 -25.15 19.54 4.73
C GLU A 58 -25.56 18.50 5.77
N ALA A 59 -26.87 18.34 6.01
CA ALA A 59 -27.38 17.32 6.92
C ALA A 59 -27.05 15.89 6.44
N LEU A 60 -27.13 15.63 5.13
CA LEU A 60 -26.76 14.33 4.56
C LEU A 60 -25.25 14.09 4.64
N ARG A 61 -24.44 15.13 4.40
CA ARG A 61 -22.99 15.08 4.58
C ARG A 61 -22.62 14.75 6.02
N ALA A 62 -23.22 15.43 6.98
CA ALA A 62 -23.00 15.18 8.41
C ALA A 62 -23.40 13.75 8.81
N LYS A 63 -24.55 13.25 8.30
CA LYS A 63 -24.98 11.87 8.49
C LYS A 63 -23.97 10.86 7.93
N ALA A 64 -23.41 11.12 6.75
CA ALA A 64 -22.38 10.26 6.16
C ALA A 64 -21.09 10.23 6.99
N PHE A 65 -20.64 11.38 7.50
CA PHE A 65 -19.51 11.42 8.45
C PHE A 65 -19.80 10.67 9.75
N ALA A 66 -21.00 10.82 10.31
CA ALA A 66 -21.40 10.11 11.52
C ALA A 66 -21.40 8.59 11.32
N LYS A 67 -21.93 8.11 10.19
CA LYS A 67 -21.86 6.67 9.83
C LYS A 67 -20.43 6.20 9.60
N LEU A 68 -19.60 6.98 8.89
CA LEU A 68 -18.20 6.63 8.68
C LEU A 68 -17.44 6.52 10.01
N ALA A 69 -17.76 7.36 11.00
CA ALA A 69 -17.12 7.36 12.31
C ALA A 69 -17.41 6.10 13.15
N THR A 70 -18.46 5.34 12.85
CA THR A 70 -18.77 4.07 13.53
C THR A 70 -18.03 2.87 12.91
N VAL A 71 -17.48 3.03 11.70
CA VAL A 71 -16.74 1.96 11.01
C VAL A 71 -15.32 1.90 11.54
N LYS A 72 -14.86 0.70 11.94
CA LYS A 72 -13.48 0.51 12.40
C LYS A 72 -12.51 0.69 11.23
N PRO A 73 -11.32 1.29 11.45
CA PRO A 73 -10.31 1.40 10.40
C PRO A 73 -9.93 0.06 9.78
N SER A 74 -9.83 -1.01 10.57
CA SER A 74 -9.56 -2.37 10.09
C SER A 74 -10.57 -2.81 9.04
N ASP A 75 -11.85 -2.54 9.26
CA ASP A 75 -12.94 -2.95 8.36
C ASP A 75 -12.84 -2.21 7.02
N ILE A 76 -12.39 -0.94 7.05
CA ILE A 76 -12.10 -0.16 5.84
C ILE A 76 -10.93 -0.80 5.08
N HIS A 77 -9.84 -1.12 5.77
CA HIS A 77 -8.64 -1.71 5.17
C HIS A 77 -8.94 -3.07 4.54
N GLU A 78 -9.74 -3.91 5.22
CA GLU A 78 -10.14 -5.22 4.72
C GLU A 78 -11.04 -5.13 3.48
N ARG A 79 -12.08 -4.28 3.53
CA ARG A 79 -13.04 -4.11 2.44
C ARG A 79 -12.39 -3.49 1.21
N LEU A 80 -11.60 -2.44 1.39
CA LEU A 80 -10.84 -1.84 0.28
C LEU A 80 -9.80 -2.80 -0.26
N GLY A 81 -9.01 -3.45 0.61
CA GLY A 81 -7.98 -4.39 0.19
C GLY A 81 -8.52 -5.50 -0.71
N ARG A 82 -9.72 -6.00 -0.40
CA ARG A 82 -10.41 -7.00 -1.24
C ARG A 82 -10.73 -6.50 -2.64
N GLN A 83 -11.10 -5.23 -2.79
CA GLN A 83 -11.43 -4.66 -4.11
C GLN A 83 -10.17 -4.20 -4.86
N THR A 84 -9.15 -3.73 -4.14
CA THR A 84 -7.95 -3.13 -4.73
C THR A 84 -6.88 -4.14 -5.10
N GLN A 85 -6.92 -5.37 -4.58
CA GLN A 85 -5.95 -6.42 -4.92
C GLN A 85 -5.89 -6.76 -6.42
N ARG A 86 -6.95 -6.46 -7.18
CA ARG A 86 -6.97 -6.65 -8.64
C ARG A 86 -6.15 -5.61 -9.41
N PHE A 87 -5.77 -4.52 -8.77
CA PHE A 87 -5.01 -3.41 -9.37
C PHE A 87 -3.56 -3.33 -8.89
N ILE A 88 -3.23 -4.04 -7.81
CA ILE A 88 -1.95 -3.93 -7.13
C ILE A 88 -1.40 -5.34 -6.93
N SER A 89 -0.21 -5.60 -7.47
CA SER A 89 0.52 -6.85 -7.25
C SER A 89 0.98 -6.99 -5.80
N GLN A 90 1.16 -8.24 -5.36
CA GLN A 90 1.66 -8.52 -4.02
C GLN A 90 3.02 -7.86 -3.74
N SER A 91 3.94 -7.89 -4.71
CA SER A 91 5.26 -7.23 -4.59
C SER A 91 5.13 -5.73 -4.39
N THR A 92 4.24 -5.08 -5.13
CA THR A 92 4.00 -3.64 -5.00
C THR A 92 3.39 -3.30 -3.66
N ALA A 93 2.44 -4.11 -3.17
CA ALA A 93 1.87 -3.94 -1.85
C ALA A 93 2.92 -4.03 -0.73
N VAL A 94 3.83 -5.00 -0.79
CA VAL A 94 4.92 -5.15 0.18
C VAL A 94 5.88 -3.97 0.14
N GLU A 95 6.35 -3.61 -1.06
CA GLU A 95 7.35 -2.55 -1.23
C GLU A 95 6.81 -1.17 -0.81
N MET A 96 5.57 -0.85 -1.21
CA MET A 96 4.94 0.41 -0.83
C MET A 96 4.55 0.45 0.65
N THR A 97 4.20 -0.69 1.26
CA THR A 97 4.02 -0.77 2.72
C THR A 97 5.33 -0.44 3.45
N ALA A 98 6.46 -0.99 3.00
CA ALA A 98 7.76 -0.66 3.57
C ALA A 98 8.06 0.83 3.44
N TYR A 99 7.79 1.45 2.27
CA TYR A 99 7.95 2.88 2.06
C TYR A 99 7.10 3.73 3.02
N TYR A 100 5.80 3.45 3.14
CA TYR A 100 4.91 4.24 3.98
C TYR A 100 5.18 4.09 5.48
N ASN A 101 5.95 3.07 5.88
CA ASN A 101 6.44 2.93 7.25
C ASN A 101 7.71 3.75 7.55
N LEU A 102 8.42 4.25 6.52
CA LEU A 102 9.55 5.16 6.67
C LEU A 102 9.08 6.53 7.23
N ALA A 103 10.00 7.28 7.85
CA ALA A 103 9.68 8.60 8.38
C ALA A 103 9.21 9.55 7.27
N HIS A 104 9.90 9.54 6.13
CA HIS A 104 9.50 10.27 4.93
C HIS A 104 8.11 9.86 4.43
N GLY A 105 7.86 8.56 4.26
CA GLY A 105 6.57 8.05 3.77
C GLY A 105 5.39 8.46 4.66
N ARG A 106 5.55 8.39 5.98
CA ARG A 106 4.54 8.87 6.93
C ARG A 106 4.33 10.38 6.86
N ALA A 107 5.40 11.15 6.65
CA ALA A 107 5.28 12.60 6.51
C ALA A 107 4.56 13.01 5.23
N VAL A 108 4.80 12.31 4.12
CA VAL A 108 4.03 12.47 2.88
C VAL A 108 2.54 12.21 3.14
N LEU A 109 2.18 11.09 3.77
CA LEU A 109 0.77 10.79 4.11
C LEU A 109 0.17 11.85 5.04
N TRP A 110 0.93 12.31 6.04
CA TRP A 110 0.47 13.36 6.93
C TRP A 110 0.13 14.63 6.14
N GLN A 111 0.96 15.03 5.19
CA GLN A 111 0.68 16.18 4.34
C GLN A 111 -0.51 15.94 3.42
N THR A 112 -0.60 14.78 2.78
CA THR A 112 -1.73 14.44 1.91
C THR A 112 -3.07 14.60 2.62
N TYR A 113 -3.18 14.22 3.90
CA TYR A 113 -4.44 14.26 4.62
C TYR A 113 -4.66 15.50 5.50
N ASN A 114 -3.61 16.22 5.89
CA ASN A 114 -3.72 17.35 6.83
C ASN A 114 -3.30 18.70 6.23
N SER A 115 -2.80 18.73 4.99
CA SER A 115 -2.48 20.01 4.34
C SER A 115 -3.76 20.79 4.05
N ARG A 116 -3.77 22.06 4.47
CA ARG A 116 -4.83 23.00 4.10
C ARG A 116 -4.57 23.49 2.67
N PRO A 117 -5.62 23.82 1.89
CA PRO A 117 -5.44 24.60 0.66
C PRO A 117 -4.70 25.90 1.01
N GLY A 118 -3.50 26.09 0.45
CA GLY A 118 -2.65 27.23 0.76
C GLY A 118 -1.54 27.39 -0.28
N PHE A 119 -1.08 28.64 -0.45
CA PHE A 119 -0.03 28.99 -1.41
C PHE A 119 1.38 28.54 -0.97
N ALA A 120 1.58 28.23 0.31
CA ALA A 120 2.83 27.67 0.81
C ALA A 120 2.89 26.18 0.47
N LYS A 121 3.95 25.76 -0.23
CA LYS A 121 4.26 24.34 -0.39
C LYS A 121 4.49 23.75 1.01
N ASN A 122 3.56 22.92 1.47
CA ASN A 122 3.83 22.02 2.58
C ASN A 122 4.75 20.93 2.02
N ASP A 123 6.05 21.23 1.90
CA ASP A 123 7.01 20.28 1.34
C ASP A 123 7.23 19.13 2.31
N ALA A 124 7.14 17.89 1.82
CA ALA A 124 7.49 16.71 2.60
C ALA A 124 8.91 16.89 3.14
N PRO A 125 9.18 16.54 4.41
CA PRO A 125 10.50 16.67 4.98
C PRO A 125 11.51 15.95 4.07
N THR A 126 12.65 16.57 3.83
CA THR A 126 13.66 16.04 2.91
C THR A 126 14.06 14.61 3.33
N PRO A 127 14.00 13.61 2.42
CA PRO A 127 14.33 12.24 2.76
C PRO A 127 15.80 12.11 3.15
N THR A 128 16.04 11.31 4.19
CA THR A 128 17.39 10.97 4.67
C THR A 128 18.19 10.20 3.60
N PRO A 129 19.53 10.13 3.70
CA PRO A 129 20.32 9.35 2.74
C PRO A 129 19.88 7.88 2.60
N ASN A 130 19.49 7.25 3.71
CA ASN A 130 19.01 5.87 3.72
C ASN A 130 17.64 5.73 3.02
N GLU A 131 16.73 6.68 3.23
CA GLU A 131 15.44 6.70 2.52
C GLU A 131 15.61 7.01 1.04
N ARG A 132 16.55 7.90 0.67
CA ARG A 132 16.89 8.13 -0.75
C ARG A 132 17.44 6.86 -1.40
N LYS A 133 18.33 6.13 -0.71
CA LYS A 133 18.83 4.84 -1.19
C LYS A 133 17.70 3.83 -1.36
N PHE A 134 16.76 3.77 -0.42
CA PHE A 134 15.56 2.93 -0.54
C PHE A 134 14.76 3.31 -1.80
N MET A 135 14.48 4.60 -2.00
CA MET A 135 13.69 5.09 -3.14
C MET A 135 14.41 5.01 -4.49
N SER A 136 15.74 4.87 -4.50
CA SER A 136 16.48 4.63 -5.74
C SER A 136 16.43 3.18 -6.23
N ARG A 137 15.87 2.27 -5.44
CA ARG A 137 15.75 0.86 -5.81
C ARG A 137 14.81 0.68 -7.00
N PRO A 138 15.17 -0.13 -8.02
CA PRO A 138 14.29 -0.41 -9.15
C PRO A 138 12.93 -0.97 -8.74
N GLU A 139 12.88 -1.78 -7.68
CA GLU A 139 11.65 -2.38 -7.15
C GLU A 139 10.71 -1.31 -6.61
N PHE A 140 11.25 -0.33 -5.87
CA PHE A 140 10.48 0.81 -5.39
C PHE A 140 9.94 1.66 -6.53
N ILE A 141 10.78 2.00 -7.52
CA ILE A 141 10.37 2.83 -8.65
C ILE A 141 9.23 2.15 -9.42
N LYS A 142 9.33 0.84 -9.66
CA LYS A 142 8.27 0.05 -10.29
C LYS A 142 7.00 0.03 -9.43
N ALA A 143 7.14 -0.26 -8.14
CA ALA A 143 6.01 -0.34 -7.22
C ALA A 143 5.28 1.01 -7.09
N LYS A 144 6.02 2.11 -7.02
CA LYS A 144 5.47 3.47 -6.98
C LYS A 144 4.69 3.77 -8.25
N LYS A 145 5.25 3.47 -9.43
CA LYS A 145 4.57 3.68 -10.72
C LYS A 145 3.26 2.87 -10.81
N GLU A 146 3.28 1.63 -10.36
CA GLU A 146 2.09 0.77 -10.34
C GLU A 146 1.03 1.30 -9.38
N LEU A 147 1.42 1.70 -8.17
CA LEU A 147 0.49 2.28 -7.20
C LEU A 147 -0.10 3.61 -7.71
N ASP A 148 0.70 4.45 -8.34
CA ASP A 148 0.24 5.72 -8.94
C ASP A 148 -0.79 5.47 -10.05
N ALA A 149 -0.57 4.44 -10.88
CA ALA A 149 -1.54 4.03 -11.90
C ALA A 149 -2.82 3.46 -11.29
N ALA A 150 -2.74 2.81 -10.12
CA ALA A 150 -3.87 2.26 -9.39
C ALA A 150 -4.64 3.30 -8.56
N GLU A 151 -4.07 4.46 -8.26
CA GLU A 151 -4.67 5.48 -7.38
C GLU A 151 -6.11 5.88 -7.78
N PRO A 152 -6.42 6.17 -9.06
CA PRO A 152 -7.78 6.51 -9.46
C PRO A 152 -8.78 5.38 -9.16
N ALA A 153 -8.38 4.13 -9.36
CA ALA A 153 -9.20 2.97 -9.07
C ALA A 153 -9.40 2.79 -7.56
N ILE A 154 -8.35 2.96 -6.74
CA ILE A 154 -8.45 2.93 -5.27
C ILE A 154 -9.43 4.00 -4.77
N ARG A 155 -9.36 5.21 -5.32
CA ARG A 155 -10.29 6.30 -4.99
C ARG A 155 -11.73 5.97 -5.39
N HIS A 156 -11.93 5.39 -6.57
CA HIS A 156 -13.24 4.94 -7.02
C HIS A 156 -13.82 3.87 -6.07
N GLU A 157 -13.05 2.86 -5.70
CA GLU A 157 -13.49 1.84 -4.73
C GLU A 157 -13.77 2.45 -3.34
N GLY A 158 -12.99 3.45 -2.92
CA GLY A 158 -13.27 4.25 -1.73
C GLY A 158 -14.61 4.98 -1.79
N PHE A 159 -14.94 5.55 -2.94
CA PHE A 159 -16.23 6.21 -3.16
C PHE A 159 -17.40 5.21 -3.09
N LEU A 160 -17.28 4.05 -3.75
CA LEU A 160 -18.29 2.99 -3.68
C LEU A 160 -18.47 2.47 -2.24
N LEU A 161 -17.37 2.29 -1.51
CA LEU A 161 -17.41 1.91 -0.11
C LEU A 161 -18.12 2.97 0.75
N MET A 162 -17.87 4.25 0.51
CA MET A 162 -18.52 5.36 1.21
C MET A 162 -20.03 5.34 0.96
N GLN A 163 -20.46 5.15 -0.30
CA GLN A 163 -21.86 5.02 -0.64
C GLN A 163 -22.51 3.84 0.08
N ALA A 164 -21.84 2.68 0.11
CA ALA A 164 -22.34 1.49 0.80
C ALA A 164 -22.48 1.72 2.32
N ILE A 165 -21.53 2.42 2.95
CA ILE A 165 -21.60 2.81 4.38
C ILE A 165 -22.73 3.82 4.61
N TYR A 166 -22.96 4.74 3.69
CA TYR A 166 -24.01 5.75 3.83
C TYR A 166 -25.42 5.16 3.66
N GLN A 167 -25.59 4.25 2.70
CA GLN A 167 -26.89 3.64 2.35
C GLN A 167 -27.34 2.54 3.32
N GLY A 168 -26.41 1.71 3.82
CA GLY A 168 -26.68 0.74 4.89
C GLY A 168 -26.74 1.42 6.25
#